data_AF-A0A9X9WC23-F1
#
_entry.id   AF-A0A9X9WC23-F1
#
_cell.length_a   1.000
_cell.length_b   1.000
_cell.length_c   1.000
_cell.angle_alpha   90.00
_cell.angle_beta   90.00
_cell.angle_gamma   90.00
#
_symmetry.space_group_name_H-M   'P 1'
#
loop_
_entity.id
_entity.type
_entity.pdbx_description
1 polymer ?
#
loop_
_entity_poly.entity_id
_entity_poly.type
_entity_poly.pdbx_seq_one_letter_code
_entity_poly.pdbx_strand_id
1 'polypeptide(L)'
;MRAAQAALPGKADRAPAEGGRAGEERLPQPAERIGGTALGRAARNAVGPVVVAGDGDERAVEACEDPLRARDEQFLHAGLPRRLAVAEEDGEGRPLAVDRGDEGQHTRLVLRPERHPPEGGEGEALPARRQDEQQGEAEAGDPGAHPAILAAAGPGGKRRQVAPGAPPGYPPAVPADAPPLRTADFDFALPEDLIAQAPARPRDAARMLVVRQDGIADAGVRDLPGLLRPGDVMVVNDTKVIPARLHARRGAARVEVMLNRAEGGGLWHALIRNARRLRDGDTIVVEGAEDCTARVVGAPEGGAALLDFGPDQGLLAAALEKAGEIPLPPYIARPAGPTAEDAADYQPIFAERPGAVAAPTASLHFTEALLGAISARGVARATVTLHVGAGTFLPLRSDDPRAHNLHAEWGEVTEEAAATINAARAAGGRIVAIGTTALRLLESAAGEDGTVRPFRGLTDLFLLPGHRFRTADLLMTNFHLPKSTLFMLVCAFSGTERMKAAYAHAVAQRYRFYSYGDASLLERAA
;
A
#
# COMPACT_ATOMS: atom_id res chain seq x y z
N MET A 1 51.40 6.54 49.93
CA MET A 1 52.14 7.69 49.33
C MET A 1 52.61 7.29 47.92
N ARG A 2 52.85 8.28 47.05
CA ARG A 2 53.45 8.24 45.68
C ARG A 2 53.87 6.90 45.03
N ALA A 3 53.24 6.63 43.88
CA ALA A 3 53.76 6.20 42.56
C ALA A 3 55.18 5.59 42.36
N ALA A 4 55.26 4.62 41.44
CA ALA A 4 56.36 4.41 40.47
C ALA A 4 55.92 3.47 39.30
N GLN A 5 56.72 3.40 38.22
CA GLN A 5 56.54 2.51 37.04
C GLN A 5 57.72 1.50 36.93
N ALA A 6 57.55 0.39 36.18
CA ALA A 6 58.36 0.00 35.00
C ALA A 6 58.70 -1.51 34.80
N ALA A 7 58.75 -1.91 33.51
CA ALA A 7 59.62 -2.93 32.86
C ALA A 7 59.35 -4.47 32.96
N LEU A 8 59.91 -5.19 31.96
CA LEU A 8 59.83 -6.63 31.60
C LEU A 8 61.24 -7.30 31.73
N PRO A 9 61.40 -8.65 31.84
CA PRO A 9 61.35 -9.65 30.74
C PRO A 9 60.62 -10.98 31.14
N GLY A 10 60.71 -12.19 30.53
CA GLY A 10 61.58 -12.78 29.47
C GLY A 10 61.01 -14.06 28.80
N LYS A 11 61.76 -15.18 28.67
CA LYS A 11 61.34 -16.43 27.96
C LYS A 11 61.94 -17.77 28.49
N ALA A 12 61.27 -18.89 28.12
CA ALA A 12 61.74 -20.29 27.94
C ALA A 12 61.83 -21.21 29.20
N ASP A 13 61.78 -22.56 29.13
CA ASP A 13 61.69 -23.50 27.98
C ASP A 13 61.07 -24.91 28.32
N ARG A 14 60.61 -25.64 27.29
CA ARG A 14 60.39 -27.13 27.16
C ARG A 14 59.31 -27.93 27.96
N ALA A 15 59.03 -29.13 27.44
CA ALA A 15 57.97 -30.13 27.77
C ALA A 15 58.61 -31.53 28.01
N PRO A 16 57.96 -32.75 28.00
CA PRO A 16 56.59 -33.20 27.60
C PRO A 16 55.86 -33.96 28.77
N ALA A 17 54.97 -34.98 28.68
CA ALA A 17 54.36 -35.86 27.64
C ALA A 17 53.04 -36.52 28.14
N GLU A 18 52.27 -37.14 27.20
CA GLU A 18 51.33 -38.31 27.27
C GLU A 18 50.34 -38.54 28.46
N GLY A 19 49.13 -39.09 28.28
CA GLY A 19 48.40 -39.49 27.05
C GLY A 19 47.10 -40.32 27.28
N GLY A 20 46.18 -40.31 26.29
CA GLY A 20 45.01 -41.21 26.17
C GLY A 20 43.70 -40.82 26.89
N ARG A 21 42.51 -41.39 26.59
CA ARG A 21 41.95 -42.03 25.36
C ARG A 21 40.47 -42.43 25.59
N ALA A 22 39.49 -41.83 24.90
CA ALA A 22 38.10 -42.32 24.67
C ALA A 22 37.33 -41.28 23.82
N GLY A 23 36.36 -41.61 22.94
CA GLY A 23 35.95 -42.91 22.37
C GLY A 23 34.81 -42.69 21.34
N GLU A 24 34.89 -43.30 20.16
CA GLU A 24 33.83 -43.28 19.13
C GLU A 24 32.83 -44.44 19.34
N GLU A 25 31.53 -44.20 19.13
CA GLU A 25 30.54 -45.25 18.85
C GLU A 25 29.98 -45.12 17.42
N ARG A 26 29.47 -46.22 16.87
CA ARG A 26 29.10 -46.34 15.44
C ARG A 26 27.84 -47.17 15.21
N LEU A 27 27.08 -46.74 14.19
CA LEU A 27 26.28 -47.58 13.29
C LEU A 27 25.00 -48.21 13.92
N PRO A 28 24.01 -48.69 13.12
CA PRO A 28 24.12 -49.19 11.74
C PRO A 28 23.17 -48.65 10.66
N GLN A 29 23.52 -49.00 9.41
CA GLN A 29 22.67 -48.98 8.21
C GLN A 29 21.97 -50.34 8.02
N PRO A 30 20.93 -50.41 7.17
CA PRO A 30 20.65 -51.56 6.30
C PRO A 30 20.90 -51.26 4.80
N ALA A 31 20.87 -52.30 3.95
CA ALA A 31 21.47 -52.29 2.59
C ALA A 31 20.47 -52.45 1.40
N GLU A 32 21.01 -52.83 0.23
CA GLU A 32 20.48 -52.64 -1.13
C GLU A 32 19.41 -53.63 -1.69
N ARG A 33 18.65 -53.12 -2.70
CA ARG A 33 18.09 -53.76 -3.93
C ARG A 33 16.96 -54.83 -3.88
N ILE A 34 16.01 -54.72 -4.84
CA ILE A 34 15.75 -55.64 -5.98
C ILE A 34 14.51 -55.17 -6.81
N GLY A 35 14.50 -55.37 -8.15
CA GLY A 35 13.34 -55.15 -9.06
C GLY A 35 13.17 -53.71 -9.57
N GLY A 36 12.62 -53.39 -10.76
CA GLY A 36 11.88 -54.20 -11.76
C GLY A 36 10.36 -54.11 -11.55
N THR A 37 9.47 -53.74 -12.49
CA THR A 37 9.55 -53.54 -13.97
C THR A 37 8.50 -52.50 -14.44
N ALA A 38 8.42 -52.22 -15.77
CA ALA A 38 7.48 -51.26 -16.38
C ALA A 38 6.08 -51.84 -16.71
N LEU A 39 5.24 -51.05 -17.44
CA LEU A 39 3.82 -51.25 -17.85
C LEU A 39 2.79 -50.69 -16.84
N GLY A 40 1.60 -50.18 -17.23
CA GLY A 40 1.11 -49.91 -18.60
C GLY A 40 -0.36 -49.42 -18.67
N ARG A 41 -0.60 -48.36 -19.47
CA ARG A 41 -1.87 -47.84 -20.06
C ARG A 41 -3.28 -48.33 -19.61
N ALA A 42 -4.08 -47.33 -19.20
CA ALA A 42 -5.43 -46.98 -19.72
C ALA A 42 -6.72 -47.71 -19.26
N ALA A 43 -7.86 -47.11 -19.66
CA ALA A 43 -9.28 -47.51 -19.48
C ALA A 43 -9.91 -47.25 -18.09
N ARG A 44 -11.20 -46.86 -17.96
CA ARG A 44 -12.24 -46.46 -18.95
C ARG A 44 -13.37 -45.65 -18.25
N ASN A 45 -14.17 -44.93 -19.03
CA ASN A 45 -15.43 -44.33 -18.56
C ASN A 45 -16.48 -45.38 -18.18
N ALA A 46 -17.35 -45.07 -17.22
CA ALA A 46 -18.66 -45.68 -17.06
C ALA A 46 -19.67 -44.63 -16.58
N VAL A 47 -20.84 -44.57 -17.21
CA VAL A 47 -22.00 -43.76 -16.78
C VAL A 47 -23.13 -44.74 -16.45
N GLY A 48 -23.83 -44.53 -15.34
CA GLY A 48 -24.99 -45.32 -14.91
C GLY A 48 -26.02 -44.41 -14.22
N PRO A 49 -27.33 -44.68 -14.37
CA PRO A 49 -28.38 -43.74 -13.97
C PRO A 49 -28.80 -43.86 -12.50
N VAL A 50 -29.41 -42.79 -11.97
CA VAL A 50 -30.14 -42.78 -10.70
C VAL A 50 -31.63 -42.61 -10.98
N VAL A 51 -32.47 -43.28 -10.19
CA VAL A 51 -33.94 -43.35 -10.34
C VAL A 51 -34.63 -42.37 -9.38
N VAL A 52 -35.83 -41.89 -9.74
CA VAL A 52 -36.59 -40.88 -8.99
C VAL A 52 -37.74 -41.50 -8.18
N ALA A 53 -37.74 -41.29 -6.86
CA ALA A 53 -38.87 -41.27 -5.92
C ALA A 53 -38.34 -40.81 -4.53
N GLY A 54 -39.10 -40.19 -3.61
CA GLY A 54 -40.48 -39.71 -3.68
C GLY A 54 -41.15 -39.69 -2.28
N ASP A 55 -41.32 -38.48 -1.71
CA ASP A 55 -42.07 -38.08 -0.49
C ASP A 55 -41.74 -38.75 0.88
N GLY A 56 -41.85 -38.00 2.01
CA GLY A 56 -41.69 -38.57 3.37
C GLY A 56 -41.31 -37.68 4.57
N ASP A 57 -42.01 -36.56 4.79
CA ASP A 57 -42.24 -35.73 6.01
C ASP A 57 -41.36 -35.70 7.33
N GLU A 58 -41.45 -34.56 8.03
CA GLU A 58 -41.17 -34.21 9.46
C GLU A 58 -39.80 -34.46 10.18
N ARG A 59 -39.17 -33.32 10.57
CA ARG A 59 -38.47 -33.00 11.86
C ARG A 59 -37.03 -33.49 12.21
N ALA A 60 -36.08 -32.61 11.91
CA ALA A 60 -35.13 -31.94 12.84
C ALA A 60 -34.26 -32.74 13.85
N VAL A 61 -32.93 -32.73 13.63
CA VAL A 61 -31.84 -32.75 14.66
C VAL A 61 -30.68 -31.84 14.17
N GLU A 62 -29.81 -31.39 15.07
CA GLU A 62 -28.69 -30.47 14.80
C GLU A 62 -27.44 -31.08 14.13
N ALA A 63 -26.78 -30.23 13.35
CA ALA A 63 -25.32 -30.04 13.18
C ALA A 63 -24.36 -31.26 13.22
N CYS A 64 -23.85 -31.62 12.03
CA CYS A 64 -22.41 -31.63 11.72
C CYS A 64 -22.18 -31.91 10.22
N GLU A 65 -21.36 -31.10 9.53
CA GLU A 65 -20.27 -31.57 8.62
C GLU A 65 -19.42 -30.42 8.03
N ASP A 66 -18.27 -30.79 7.46
CA ASP A 66 -17.13 -29.94 7.07
C ASP A 66 -17.25 -29.36 5.64
N PRO A 67 -17.10 -28.03 5.43
CA PRO A 67 -17.12 -27.39 4.11
C PRO A 67 -15.72 -27.14 3.50
N LEU A 68 -14.74 -28.02 3.66
CA LEU A 68 -13.45 -28.01 2.93
C LEU A 68 -13.57 -28.25 1.40
N ARG A 69 -14.62 -27.73 0.74
CA ARG A 69 -14.80 -27.79 -0.72
C ARG A 69 -15.83 -26.80 -1.33
N ALA A 70 -15.80 -25.52 -0.94
CA ALA A 70 -16.67 -24.49 -1.53
C ALA A 70 -16.09 -23.05 -1.50
N ARG A 71 -14.86 -22.82 -1.98
CA ARG A 71 -14.24 -21.47 -2.08
C ARG A 71 -13.36 -21.24 -3.32
N ASP A 72 -13.92 -21.53 -4.49
CA ASP A 72 -13.65 -20.74 -5.69
C ASP A 72 -14.90 -19.87 -5.98
N GLU A 73 -14.80 -18.87 -6.86
CA GLU A 73 -15.86 -17.86 -7.13
C GLU A 73 -16.17 -16.88 -5.97
N GLN A 74 -15.15 -16.18 -5.45
CA GLN A 74 -15.34 -14.85 -4.81
C GLN A 74 -14.46 -13.75 -5.42
N PHE A 75 -14.41 -13.72 -6.75
CA PHE A 75 -14.11 -12.51 -7.53
C PHE A 75 -15.40 -11.97 -8.18
N LEU A 76 -15.45 -10.66 -8.43
CA LEU A 76 -16.52 -9.95 -9.15
C LEU A 76 -17.92 -9.96 -8.48
N HIS A 77 -18.19 -8.97 -7.62
CA HIS A 77 -19.30 -8.03 -7.85
C HIS A 77 -19.31 -6.87 -6.82
N ALA A 78 -18.90 -5.68 -7.25
CA ALA A 78 -19.20 -4.42 -6.58
C ALA A 78 -19.35 -3.31 -7.62
N GLY A 79 -20.56 -2.75 -7.78
CA GLY A 79 -20.81 -1.59 -8.65
C GLY A 79 -21.58 -1.85 -9.95
N LEU A 80 -22.72 -2.56 -9.90
CA LEU A 80 -23.78 -2.42 -10.91
C LEU A 80 -25.13 -2.19 -10.21
N PRO A 81 -25.88 -1.12 -10.53
CA PRO A 81 -27.22 -0.90 -9.98
C PRO A 81 -28.21 -1.88 -10.63
N ARG A 82 -28.56 -2.96 -9.93
CA ARG A 82 -29.58 -3.93 -10.41
C ARG A 82 -30.99 -3.34 -10.37
N ARG A 83 -31.38 -2.67 -11.46
CA ARG A 83 -32.78 -2.58 -11.95
C ARG A 83 -32.79 -2.16 -13.43
N LEU A 84 -32.51 -3.11 -14.33
CA LEU A 84 -33.21 -3.13 -15.61
C LEU A 84 -34.55 -3.82 -15.38
N ALA A 85 -35.65 -3.14 -15.68
CA ALA A 85 -36.90 -3.83 -15.97
C ALA A 85 -36.81 -4.31 -17.43
N VAL A 86 -37.20 -5.56 -17.69
CA VAL A 86 -37.40 -6.02 -19.06
C VAL A 86 -38.71 -5.40 -19.54
N ALA A 87 -38.63 -4.57 -20.58
CA ALA A 87 -39.82 -4.21 -21.35
C ALA A 87 -40.06 -5.32 -22.37
N GLU A 88 -41.25 -5.90 -22.37
CA GLU A 88 -41.70 -6.76 -23.46
C GLU A 88 -42.16 -5.86 -24.61
N GLU A 89 -41.45 -5.91 -25.74
CA GLU A 89 -41.84 -5.25 -26.99
C GLU A 89 -42.67 -6.22 -27.85
N ASP A 90 -43.62 -5.68 -28.61
CA ASP A 90 -44.32 -6.44 -29.64
C ASP A 90 -43.47 -6.63 -30.90
N GLY A 91 -43.96 -7.45 -31.85
CA GLY A 91 -43.25 -7.77 -33.10
C GLY A 91 -43.03 -6.59 -34.06
N GLU A 92 -43.44 -5.37 -33.70
CA GLU A 92 -43.18 -4.13 -34.43
C GLU A 92 -42.42 -3.07 -33.58
N GLY A 93 -41.91 -3.43 -32.39
CA GLY A 93 -41.00 -2.60 -31.60
C GLY A 93 -41.66 -1.40 -30.92
N ARG A 94 -42.81 -1.61 -30.26
CA ARG A 94 -43.51 -0.55 -29.51
C ARG A 94 -43.72 -0.93 -28.04
N PRO A 95 -43.40 -0.06 -27.06
CA PRO A 95 -43.56 -0.37 -25.64
C PRO A 95 -45.02 -0.25 -25.18
N LEU A 96 -45.49 -1.26 -24.44
CA LEU A 96 -46.81 -1.27 -23.80
C LEU A 96 -46.80 -0.46 -22.50
N ALA A 97 -47.78 0.43 -22.33
CA ALA A 97 -47.95 1.23 -21.12
C ALA A 97 -48.97 0.59 -20.14
N VAL A 98 -48.66 0.63 -18.85
CA VAL A 98 -49.55 0.19 -17.76
C VAL A 98 -49.89 1.39 -16.88
N ASP A 99 -51.18 1.69 -16.76
CA ASP A 99 -51.71 2.86 -16.04
C ASP A 99 -52.02 2.55 -14.56
N ARG A 100 -51.66 3.50 -13.67
CA ARG A 100 -52.14 3.66 -12.29
C ARG A 100 -51.98 5.13 -11.84
N GLY A 101 -53.09 5.86 -11.67
CA GLY A 101 -53.14 7.13 -10.92
C GLY A 101 -53.05 6.93 -9.38
N ASP A 102 -53.18 7.97 -8.56
CA ASP A 102 -53.51 9.38 -8.82
C ASP A 102 -53.03 10.30 -7.66
N GLU A 103 -53.31 11.62 -7.76
CA GLU A 103 -53.22 12.70 -6.76
C GLU A 103 -51.82 13.27 -6.39
N GLY A 104 -51.64 14.61 -6.43
CA GLY A 104 -50.40 15.22 -5.90
C GLY A 104 -49.95 16.66 -6.19
N GLN A 105 -50.82 17.65 -6.44
CA GLN A 105 -50.55 19.11 -6.31
C GLN A 105 -49.47 19.82 -7.19
N HIS A 106 -49.95 20.61 -8.15
CA HIS A 106 -49.50 21.98 -8.52
C HIS A 106 -48.06 22.33 -8.97
N THR A 107 -47.95 22.70 -10.26
CA THR A 107 -47.42 23.99 -10.83
C THR A 107 -46.29 24.76 -10.11
N ARG A 108 -45.25 25.31 -10.79
CA ARG A 108 -45.15 25.78 -12.19
C ARG A 108 -43.67 26.01 -12.54
N LEU A 109 -43.21 25.64 -13.75
CA LEU A 109 -41.92 26.12 -14.30
C LEU A 109 -42.15 26.94 -15.58
N VAL A 110 -41.36 27.99 -15.78
CA VAL A 110 -41.46 28.88 -16.96
C VAL A 110 -40.16 28.78 -17.76
N LEU A 111 -40.26 28.29 -19.00
CA LEU A 111 -39.14 28.25 -19.93
C LEU A 111 -38.84 29.65 -20.50
N ARG A 112 -37.56 29.96 -20.70
CA ARG A 112 -37.08 31.04 -21.57
C ARG A 112 -36.18 30.44 -22.66
N PRO A 113 -36.26 30.93 -23.91
CA PRO A 113 -35.50 30.37 -25.03
C PRO A 113 -34.02 30.78 -25.01
N GLU A 114 -33.20 29.97 -25.66
CA GLU A 114 -31.77 30.21 -25.86
C GLU A 114 -31.48 31.35 -26.86
N ARG A 115 -30.21 31.77 -26.94
CA ARG A 115 -29.68 32.63 -28.02
C ARG A 115 -28.31 32.12 -28.47
N HIS A 116 -28.11 32.03 -29.78
CA HIS A 116 -26.78 31.92 -30.40
C HIS A 116 -25.95 33.21 -30.21
N PRO A 117 -24.62 33.08 -30.19
CA PRO A 117 -23.67 34.03 -30.77
C PRO A 117 -23.10 33.52 -32.12
N PRO A 118 -22.58 34.39 -33.01
CA PRO A 118 -22.15 34.04 -34.37
C PRO A 118 -20.64 33.76 -34.52
N GLU A 119 -20.23 33.41 -35.74
CA GLU A 119 -18.85 33.16 -36.20
C GLU A 119 -18.07 34.45 -36.57
N GLY A 120 -16.75 34.32 -36.74
CA GLY A 120 -15.92 35.21 -37.57
C GLY A 120 -14.86 36.04 -36.82
N GLY A 121 -13.59 35.94 -37.26
CA GLY A 121 -12.49 36.79 -36.77
C GLY A 121 -11.09 36.20 -36.99
N GLU A 122 -10.46 36.53 -38.12
CA GLU A 122 -9.03 36.26 -38.37
C GLU A 122 -8.17 37.38 -37.74
N GLY A 123 -6.89 37.12 -37.40
CA GLY A 123 -6.01 38.16 -36.86
C GLY A 123 -4.62 37.73 -36.38
N GLU A 124 -3.65 37.82 -37.31
CA GLU A 124 -2.21 38.09 -37.13
C GLU A 124 -1.35 37.37 -36.05
N ALA A 125 -0.18 36.90 -36.50
CA ALA A 125 0.95 36.52 -35.64
C ALA A 125 2.19 37.34 -35.98
N LEU A 126 2.99 37.72 -34.97
CA LEU A 126 4.28 38.40 -35.13
C LEU A 126 5.38 37.75 -34.26
N PRO A 127 6.67 37.91 -34.61
CA PRO A 127 7.60 36.78 -34.54
C PRO A 127 8.51 36.72 -33.31
N ALA A 128 9.11 35.55 -33.13
CA ALA A 128 10.13 35.27 -32.12
C ALA A 128 11.39 36.15 -32.27
N ARG A 129 11.99 36.50 -31.12
CA ARG A 129 13.36 37.03 -31.05
C ARG A 129 14.33 35.90 -30.72
N ARG A 130 15.43 35.82 -31.48
CA ARG A 130 16.62 35.09 -31.05
C ARG A 130 17.45 36.00 -30.12
N GLN A 131 18.08 35.41 -29.12
CA GLN A 131 19.34 35.90 -28.56
C GLN A 131 20.24 34.69 -28.33
N ASP A 132 21.53 34.87 -28.58
CA ASP A 132 22.52 33.79 -28.60
C ASP A 132 23.04 33.50 -27.18
N GLU A 133 23.07 32.23 -26.78
CA GLU A 133 23.75 31.81 -25.55
C GLU A 133 25.24 31.54 -25.84
N GLN A 134 26.10 32.03 -24.96
CA GLN A 134 27.54 31.91 -25.09
C GLN A 134 28.02 30.53 -24.62
N GLN A 135 29.06 30.02 -25.28
CA GLN A 135 29.72 28.78 -24.89
C GLN A 135 30.49 28.97 -23.57
N GLY A 136 30.22 28.12 -22.59
CA GLY A 136 30.99 28.00 -21.36
C GLY A 136 31.26 26.52 -21.08
N GLU A 137 32.53 26.13 -21.08
CA GLU A 137 32.95 24.74 -20.83
C GLU A 137 32.99 24.44 -19.32
N ALA A 138 32.51 23.28 -18.92
CA ALA A 138 32.67 22.73 -17.57
C ALA A 138 32.77 21.19 -17.65
N GLU A 139 33.57 20.61 -16.75
CA GLU A 139 34.16 19.27 -16.91
C GLU A 139 33.26 18.10 -16.47
N ALA A 140 33.81 16.88 -16.61
CA ALA A 140 33.20 15.62 -16.17
C ALA A 140 32.92 15.57 -14.65
N GLY A 141 32.04 14.71 -14.14
CA GLY A 141 31.22 13.69 -14.81
C GLY A 141 30.94 12.52 -13.86
N ASP A 142 29.85 12.60 -13.10
CA ASP A 142 29.47 11.63 -12.06
C ASP A 142 28.57 10.49 -12.61
N PRO A 143 28.93 9.20 -12.43
CA PRO A 143 28.13 8.06 -12.86
C PRO A 143 27.01 7.65 -11.86
N GLY A 144 26.44 8.58 -11.07
CA GLY A 144 25.40 8.31 -10.06
C GLY A 144 23.96 8.71 -10.42
N ALA A 145 23.73 9.49 -11.48
CA ALA A 145 22.46 10.20 -11.68
C ALA A 145 21.28 9.31 -12.15
N HIS A 146 20.29 9.11 -11.27
CA HIS A 146 18.96 8.61 -11.67
C HIS A 146 18.23 9.62 -12.59
N PRO A 147 17.54 9.17 -13.66
CA PRO A 147 16.85 10.07 -14.58
C PRO A 147 15.66 10.76 -13.91
N ALA A 148 15.63 12.10 -13.97
CA ALA A 148 14.57 12.90 -13.39
C ALA A 148 13.23 12.73 -14.13
N ILE A 149 12.19 12.32 -13.40
CA ILE A 149 10.81 12.29 -13.88
C ILE A 149 10.27 13.73 -13.91
N LEU A 150 10.18 14.33 -15.09
CA LEU A 150 9.52 15.63 -15.28
C LEU A 150 8.00 15.46 -15.11
N ALA A 151 7.41 16.22 -14.19
CA ALA A 151 5.95 16.35 -14.07
C ALA A 151 5.49 17.56 -14.89
N ALA A 152 4.66 17.35 -15.90
CA ALA A 152 4.20 18.42 -16.78
C ALA A 152 3.05 19.21 -16.13
N ALA A 153 3.29 20.48 -15.82
CA ALA A 153 2.24 21.40 -15.39
C ALA A 153 1.57 22.06 -16.62
N GLY A 154 0.63 21.35 -17.24
CA GLY A 154 -0.12 21.85 -18.40
C GLY A 154 -1.14 22.94 -18.02
N PRO A 155 -1.10 24.14 -18.63
CA PRO A 155 -2.07 25.20 -18.35
C PRO A 155 -3.38 25.00 -19.13
N GLY A 156 -4.53 25.12 -18.46
CA GLY A 156 -5.83 25.33 -19.13
C GLY A 156 -6.81 24.13 -19.19
N GLY A 157 -7.07 23.45 -18.08
CA GLY A 157 -8.18 22.49 -17.96
C GLY A 157 -9.52 23.15 -17.59
N LYS A 158 -10.59 22.93 -18.36
CA LYS A 158 -11.95 23.39 -18.00
C LYS A 158 -12.46 22.67 -16.74
N ARG A 159 -13.14 23.39 -15.84
CA ARG A 159 -13.68 22.84 -14.59
C ARG A 159 -14.62 21.65 -14.88
N ARG A 160 -14.19 20.44 -14.52
CA ARG A 160 -14.99 19.21 -14.59
C ARG A 160 -16.00 19.22 -13.43
N GLN A 161 -17.29 19.02 -13.71
CA GLN A 161 -18.29 18.87 -12.64
C GLN A 161 -18.05 17.56 -11.88
N VAL A 162 -18.15 17.61 -10.56
CA VAL A 162 -18.04 16.45 -9.67
C VAL A 162 -19.42 15.80 -9.54
N ALA A 163 -19.48 14.46 -9.54
CA ALA A 163 -20.74 13.73 -9.36
C ALA A 163 -21.31 13.94 -7.94
N PRO A 164 -22.65 14.04 -7.79
CA PRO A 164 -23.27 14.20 -6.47
C PRO A 164 -23.09 12.91 -5.64
N GLY A 165 -22.48 13.02 -4.46
CA GLY A 165 -22.28 11.90 -3.53
C GLY A 165 -20.86 11.76 -2.97
N ALA A 166 -19.87 12.47 -3.52
CA ALA A 166 -18.57 12.59 -2.85
C ALA A 166 -18.74 13.36 -1.52
N PRO A 167 -18.06 12.94 -0.42
CA PRO A 167 -17.95 13.80 0.76
C PRO A 167 -17.25 15.12 0.36
N PRO A 168 -17.54 16.25 1.03
CA PRO A 168 -16.85 17.51 0.76
C PRO A 168 -15.34 17.29 0.93
N GLY A 169 -14.57 17.49 -0.15
CA GLY A 169 -13.14 17.22 -0.16
C GLY A 169 -12.45 17.97 0.98
N TYR A 170 -11.65 17.24 1.77
CA TYR A 170 -11.01 17.78 2.98
C TYR A 170 -10.18 19.02 2.58
N PRO A 171 -10.55 20.25 3.02
CA PRO A 171 -9.79 21.42 2.64
C PRO A 171 -8.38 21.30 3.23
N PRO A 172 -7.30 21.66 2.50
CA PRO A 172 -5.93 21.63 3.02
C PRO A 172 -5.72 22.75 4.05
N ALA A 173 -6.35 22.58 5.22
CA ALA A 173 -6.50 23.57 6.27
C ALA A 173 -5.28 23.62 7.20
N VAL A 174 -4.09 23.74 6.60
CA VAL A 174 -3.01 24.49 7.27
C VAL A 174 -3.49 25.94 7.32
N PRO A 175 -3.62 26.56 8.52
CA PRO A 175 -4.08 27.94 8.61
C PRO A 175 -3.23 28.89 7.76
N ALA A 176 -3.85 29.92 7.17
CA ALA A 176 -3.13 30.90 6.34
C ALA A 176 -2.01 31.62 7.13
N ASP A 177 -2.21 31.78 8.44
CA ASP A 177 -1.28 32.42 9.37
C ASP A 177 -0.25 31.45 9.98
N ALA A 178 -0.21 30.18 9.54
CA ALA A 178 0.79 29.23 10.00
C ALA A 178 2.20 29.63 9.52
N PRO A 179 3.25 29.43 10.35
CA PRO A 179 4.62 29.75 9.95
C PRO A 179 5.03 28.97 8.69
N PRO A 180 5.90 29.54 7.83
CA PRO A 180 6.28 28.92 6.57
C PRO A 180 6.97 27.58 6.80
N LEU A 181 6.30 26.50 6.38
CA LEU A 181 6.84 25.15 6.33
C LEU A 181 7.74 25.01 5.11
N ARG A 182 8.98 24.54 5.29
CA ARG A 182 9.84 24.12 4.18
C ARG A 182 10.26 22.67 4.35
N THR A 183 10.47 21.97 3.24
CA THR A 183 10.95 20.59 3.20
C THR A 183 12.31 20.44 3.90
N ALA A 184 13.15 21.47 3.88
CA ALA A 184 14.41 21.53 4.62
C ALA A 184 14.26 21.51 6.15
N ASP A 185 13.12 21.95 6.71
CA ASP A 185 12.88 21.96 8.17
C ASP A 185 12.63 20.55 8.74
N PHE A 186 12.54 19.55 7.86
CA PHE A 186 12.34 18.11 8.12
C PHE A 186 13.55 17.27 7.69
N ASP A 187 14.72 17.89 7.59
CA ASP A 187 15.97 17.20 7.29
C ASP A 187 16.65 16.64 8.55
N PHE A 188 17.38 15.53 8.40
CA PHE A 188 18.27 14.99 9.42
C PHE A 188 19.30 14.04 8.79
N ALA A 189 20.48 13.93 9.42
CA ALA A 189 21.50 12.98 8.98
C ALA A 189 21.09 11.54 9.32
N LEU A 190 20.90 10.71 8.29
CA LEU A 190 20.64 9.28 8.39
C LEU A 190 21.78 8.49 7.73
N PRO A 191 22.63 7.79 8.50
CA PRO A 191 23.61 6.86 7.95
C PRO A 191 22.94 5.71 7.18
N GLU A 192 23.46 5.38 5.99
CA GLU A 192 22.89 4.35 5.11
C GLU A 192 22.91 2.95 5.74
N ASP A 193 23.88 2.66 6.62
CA ASP A 193 24.01 1.39 7.33
C ASP A 193 22.90 1.16 8.38
N LEU A 194 22.07 2.18 8.67
CA LEU A 194 20.85 2.02 9.47
C LEU A 194 19.62 1.65 8.64
N ILE A 195 19.65 1.72 7.30
CA ILE A 195 18.50 1.41 6.44
C ILE A 195 18.38 -0.11 6.25
N ALA A 196 17.34 -0.71 6.85
CA ALA A 196 17.21 -2.16 6.93
C ALA A 196 16.94 -2.83 5.57
N GLN A 197 17.83 -3.74 5.18
CA GLN A 197 17.74 -4.52 3.94
C GLN A 197 16.93 -5.83 4.09
N ALA A 198 16.65 -6.24 5.31
CA ALA A 198 15.83 -7.40 5.69
C ALA A 198 15.21 -7.18 7.09
N PRO A 199 14.02 -7.75 7.38
CA PRO A 199 13.33 -7.55 8.66
C PRO A 199 13.94 -8.37 9.81
N ALA A 200 13.51 -8.07 11.04
CA ALA A 200 13.88 -8.85 12.21
C ALA A 200 13.36 -10.31 12.11
N ARG A 201 14.09 -11.23 12.75
CA ARG A 201 13.76 -12.66 12.83
C ARG A 201 13.76 -13.12 14.30
N PRO A 202 12.59 -13.46 14.88
CA PRO A 202 11.24 -13.23 14.36
C PRO A 202 10.89 -11.73 14.26
N ARG A 203 9.79 -11.39 13.55
CA ARG A 203 9.35 -10.02 13.26
C ARG A 203 9.23 -9.15 14.53
N ASP A 204 8.62 -9.71 15.57
CA ASP A 204 8.38 -9.06 16.87
C ASP A 204 9.65 -8.85 17.72
N ALA A 205 10.81 -9.34 17.28
CA ALA A 205 12.10 -9.04 17.90
C ALA A 205 12.71 -7.70 17.44
N ALA A 206 12.03 -6.98 16.54
CA ALA A 206 12.37 -5.59 16.23
C ALA A 206 12.27 -4.68 17.47
N ARG A 207 13.11 -3.65 17.54
CA ARG A 207 13.01 -2.62 18.59
C ARG A 207 11.77 -1.75 18.36
N MET A 208 11.35 -1.06 19.40
CA MET A 208 10.35 -0.01 19.33
C MET A 208 10.84 1.21 20.12
N LEU A 209 10.64 2.43 19.60
CA LEU A 209 10.81 3.65 20.38
C LEU A 209 9.44 4.19 20.78
N VAL A 210 9.16 4.24 22.08
CA VAL A 210 7.93 4.81 22.61
C VAL A 210 8.12 6.31 22.77
N VAL A 211 7.25 7.11 22.15
CA VAL A 211 7.33 8.57 22.12
C VAL A 211 6.03 9.13 22.68
N ARG A 212 6.10 9.69 23.89
CA ARG A 212 4.97 10.20 24.67
C ARG A 212 5.03 11.70 24.86
N GLN A 213 3.98 12.26 25.45
CA GLN A 213 3.98 13.67 25.84
C GLN A 213 5.09 14.02 26.86
N ASP A 214 5.40 13.09 27.78
CA ASP A 214 6.36 13.23 28.89
C ASP A 214 7.81 12.82 28.57
N GLY A 215 8.05 12.03 27.52
CA GLY A 215 9.41 11.65 27.12
C GLY A 215 9.50 10.60 26.01
N ILE A 216 10.70 10.04 25.85
CA ILE A 216 10.99 8.91 24.95
C ILE A 216 11.56 7.73 25.73
N ALA A 217 11.26 6.50 25.32
CA ALA A 217 11.76 5.28 25.95
C ALA A 217 11.99 4.14 24.95
N ASP A 218 13.14 3.47 25.05
CA ASP A 218 13.45 2.24 24.33
C ASP A 218 12.57 1.07 24.81
N ALA A 219 12.10 0.26 23.87
CA ALA A 219 11.31 -0.96 24.08
C ALA A 219 11.57 -1.98 22.94
N GLY A 220 10.99 -3.17 23.03
CA GLY A 220 10.79 -4.10 21.91
C GLY A 220 9.35 -4.04 21.38
N VAL A 221 9.11 -4.50 20.15
CA VAL A 221 7.74 -4.67 19.62
C VAL A 221 6.89 -5.60 20.51
N ARG A 222 7.53 -6.62 21.12
CA ARG A 222 6.93 -7.52 22.12
C ARG A 222 6.33 -6.84 23.34
N ASP A 223 6.75 -5.61 23.67
CA ASP A 223 6.23 -4.88 24.83
C ASP A 223 4.90 -4.15 24.53
N LEU A 224 4.48 -4.09 23.25
CA LEU A 224 3.22 -3.47 22.82
C LEU A 224 1.97 -3.89 23.63
N PRO A 225 1.75 -5.17 24.00
CA PRO A 225 0.60 -5.55 24.84
C PRO A 225 0.63 -4.96 26.25
N GLY A 226 1.78 -4.48 26.74
CA GLY A 226 1.91 -3.75 28.00
C GLY A 226 1.75 -2.23 27.88
N LEU A 227 1.76 -1.69 26.64
CA LEU A 227 1.60 -0.28 26.32
C LEU A 227 0.15 0.07 25.91
N LEU A 228 -0.62 -0.96 25.56
CA LEU A 228 -2.06 -0.93 25.29
C LEU A 228 -2.88 -1.12 26.59
N ARG A 229 -4.15 -0.72 26.55
CA ARG A 229 -5.13 -0.84 27.65
C ARG A 229 -6.30 -1.74 27.22
N PRO A 230 -6.95 -2.46 28.14
CA PRO A 230 -8.23 -3.09 27.85
C PRO A 230 -9.24 -2.06 27.33
N GLY A 231 -9.97 -2.39 26.26
CA GLY A 231 -10.89 -1.49 25.59
C GLY A 231 -10.28 -0.61 24.49
N ASP A 232 -8.95 -0.52 24.36
CA ASP A 232 -8.33 0.10 23.17
C ASP A 232 -8.73 -0.67 21.89
N VAL A 233 -8.75 0.01 20.74
CA VAL A 233 -8.96 -0.59 19.42
C VAL A 233 -7.73 -0.41 18.53
N MET A 234 -7.20 -1.52 18.02
CA MET A 234 -6.12 -1.56 17.04
C MET A 234 -6.71 -1.54 15.63
N VAL A 235 -6.42 -0.49 14.86
CA VAL A 235 -6.87 -0.35 13.47
C VAL A 235 -5.73 -0.69 12.52
N VAL A 236 -5.94 -1.70 11.66
CA VAL A 236 -4.91 -2.25 10.77
C VAL A 236 -5.31 -2.12 9.30
N ASN A 237 -4.34 -1.84 8.42
CA ASN A 237 -4.56 -1.93 6.97
C ASN A 237 -4.48 -3.40 6.53
N ASP A 238 -5.56 -3.92 5.95
CA ASP A 238 -5.72 -5.32 5.51
C ASP A 238 -5.25 -5.59 4.06
N THR A 239 -4.68 -4.57 3.40
CA THR A 239 -4.31 -4.70 1.99
C THR A 239 -3.20 -5.73 1.76
N LYS A 240 -3.42 -6.58 0.76
CA LYS A 240 -2.46 -7.55 0.23
C LYS A 240 -1.70 -6.93 -0.95
N VAL A 241 -0.40 -7.22 -1.02
CA VAL A 241 0.47 -6.69 -2.07
C VAL A 241 0.33 -7.59 -3.29
N ILE A 242 0.14 -6.99 -4.46
CA ILE A 242 0.17 -7.72 -5.73
C ILE A 242 1.57 -7.62 -6.35
N PRO A 243 2.01 -8.63 -7.13
CA PRO A 243 3.29 -8.62 -7.83
C PRO A 243 3.27 -7.67 -9.06
N ALA A 244 3.10 -6.38 -8.78
CA ALA A 244 2.78 -5.32 -9.72
C ALA A 244 3.93 -4.88 -10.66
N ARG A 245 5.16 -5.41 -10.50
CA ARG A 245 6.24 -5.16 -11.46
C ARG A 245 6.23 -6.26 -12.53
N LEU A 246 5.94 -5.89 -13.77
CA LEU A 246 5.97 -6.75 -14.94
C LEU A 246 7.11 -6.35 -15.89
N HIS A 247 7.72 -7.33 -16.54
CA HIS A 247 8.52 -7.07 -17.74
C HIS A 247 7.67 -7.26 -18.99
N ALA A 248 7.82 -6.36 -19.96
CA ALA A 248 6.98 -6.37 -21.16
C ALA A 248 7.75 -5.94 -22.42
N ARG A 249 7.20 -6.24 -23.60
CA ARG A 249 7.77 -5.90 -24.90
C ARG A 249 6.79 -5.21 -25.83
N ARG A 250 7.28 -4.21 -26.57
CA ARG A 250 6.70 -3.79 -27.84
C ARG A 250 7.60 -4.25 -28.99
N GLY A 251 7.31 -5.41 -29.56
CA GLY A 251 8.20 -6.07 -30.53
C GLY A 251 9.56 -6.39 -29.89
N ALA A 252 10.66 -5.91 -30.47
CA ALA A 252 11.99 -6.08 -29.90
C ALA A 252 12.31 -5.14 -28.71
N ALA A 253 11.45 -4.16 -28.41
CA ALA A 253 11.71 -3.15 -27.39
C ALA A 253 11.19 -3.59 -26.00
N ARG A 254 12.09 -4.07 -25.12
CA ARG A 254 11.80 -4.33 -23.70
C ARG A 254 11.55 -3.04 -22.91
N VAL A 255 10.57 -3.09 -22.01
CA VAL A 255 10.21 -2.10 -20.99
C VAL A 255 9.95 -2.80 -19.65
N GLU A 256 9.96 -2.05 -18.55
CA GLU A 256 9.58 -2.52 -17.21
C GLU A 256 8.35 -1.70 -16.79
N VAL A 257 7.29 -2.37 -16.36
CA VAL A 257 5.98 -1.78 -16.05
C VAL A 257 5.72 -2.00 -14.56
N MET A 258 5.59 -0.91 -13.81
CA MET A 258 5.14 -0.94 -12.42
C MET A 258 3.68 -0.48 -12.38
N LEU A 259 2.73 -1.39 -12.17
CA LEU A 259 1.34 -1.00 -11.93
C LEU A 259 1.26 -0.11 -10.68
N ASN A 260 0.39 0.89 -10.68
CA ASN A 260 0.29 1.91 -9.63
C ASN A 260 -1.14 2.01 -9.05
N ARG A 261 -2.17 2.09 -9.92
CA ARG A 261 -3.57 2.21 -9.51
C ARG A 261 -4.53 1.76 -10.62
N ALA A 262 -5.47 0.89 -10.31
CA ALA A 262 -6.58 0.56 -11.20
C ALA A 262 -7.64 1.68 -11.25
N GLU A 263 -8.25 1.92 -12.42
CA GLU A 263 -9.43 2.79 -12.56
C GLU A 263 -10.71 2.01 -12.89
N GLY A 264 -10.59 0.68 -13.04
CA GLY A 264 -11.66 -0.23 -13.44
C GLY A 264 -11.67 -0.53 -14.94
N GLY A 265 -12.42 -1.55 -15.35
CA GLY A 265 -12.58 -1.93 -16.76
C GLY A 265 -11.30 -2.32 -17.51
N GLY A 266 -10.24 -2.73 -16.80
CA GLY A 266 -8.92 -3.03 -17.39
C GLY A 266 -7.94 -1.86 -17.42
N LEU A 267 -8.36 -0.66 -17.03
CA LEU A 267 -7.51 0.52 -17.01
C LEU A 267 -6.64 0.59 -15.75
N TRP A 268 -5.33 0.74 -15.94
CA TRP A 268 -4.32 0.86 -14.90
C TRP A 268 -3.36 2.00 -15.15
N HIS A 269 -3.20 2.91 -14.19
CA HIS A 269 -2.03 3.78 -14.11
C HIS A 269 -0.80 2.94 -13.83
N ALA A 270 0.27 3.16 -14.57
CA ALA A 270 1.56 2.50 -14.40
C ALA A 270 2.72 3.48 -14.54
N LEU A 271 3.84 3.18 -13.87
CA LEU A 271 5.13 3.81 -14.07
C LEU A 271 5.99 2.90 -14.94
N ILE A 272 6.46 3.38 -16.10
CA ILE A 272 7.13 2.58 -17.12
C ILE A 272 8.58 3.00 -17.29
N ARG A 273 9.52 2.12 -16.95
CA ARG A 273 10.94 2.33 -17.22
C ARG A 273 11.18 2.20 -18.73
N ASN A 274 11.91 3.16 -19.28
CA ASN A 274 12.08 3.36 -20.73
C ASN A 274 10.79 3.73 -21.49
N ALA A 275 9.79 4.35 -20.83
CA ALA A 275 8.54 4.84 -21.44
C ALA A 275 8.73 5.60 -22.77
N ARG A 276 9.84 6.33 -22.97
CA ARG A 276 10.23 6.99 -24.24
C ARG A 276 10.28 6.06 -25.48
N ARG A 277 10.21 4.75 -25.29
CA ARG A 277 10.11 3.75 -26.37
C ARG A 277 8.67 3.55 -26.84
N LEU A 278 7.68 3.81 -25.99
CA LEU A 278 6.26 3.64 -26.24
C LEU A 278 5.61 4.93 -26.76
N ARG A 279 4.42 4.80 -27.35
CA ARG A 279 3.55 5.84 -27.90
C ARG A 279 2.10 5.50 -27.60
N ASP A 280 1.21 6.48 -27.76
CA ASP A 280 -0.23 6.23 -27.74
C ASP A 280 -0.62 5.16 -28.77
N GLY A 281 -1.49 4.23 -28.39
CA GLY A 281 -1.94 3.11 -29.22
C GLY A 281 -0.95 1.94 -29.36
N ASP A 282 0.27 2.01 -28.83
CA ASP A 282 1.19 0.87 -28.84
C ASP A 282 0.63 -0.31 -28.01
N THR A 283 0.72 -1.53 -28.52
CA THR A 283 0.47 -2.75 -27.73
C THR A 283 1.77 -3.28 -27.13
N ILE A 284 1.76 -3.55 -25.83
CA ILE A 284 2.81 -4.29 -25.11
C ILE A 284 2.32 -5.70 -24.76
N VAL A 285 3.24 -6.67 -24.80
CA VAL A 285 3.03 -8.07 -24.41
C VAL A 285 3.83 -8.34 -23.14
N VAL A 286 3.25 -9.03 -22.14
CA VAL A 286 3.96 -9.40 -20.90
C VAL A 286 4.94 -10.55 -21.20
N GLU A 287 6.20 -10.43 -20.75
CA GLU A 287 7.17 -11.51 -20.86
C GLU A 287 6.84 -12.62 -19.85
N GLY A 288 6.70 -13.87 -20.30
CA GLY A 288 6.28 -14.99 -19.46
C GLY A 288 4.76 -15.14 -19.34
N ALA A 289 3.97 -14.19 -19.86
CA ALA A 289 2.52 -14.28 -19.98
C ALA A 289 2.11 -13.67 -21.33
N GLU A 290 2.52 -14.34 -22.41
CA GLU A 290 2.44 -13.87 -23.80
C GLU A 290 1.00 -13.69 -24.33
N ASP A 291 0.04 -14.29 -23.63
CA ASP A 291 -1.40 -14.12 -23.77
C ASP A 291 -1.90 -12.79 -23.16
N CYS A 292 -1.25 -12.29 -22.11
CA CYS A 292 -1.55 -11.01 -21.51
C CYS A 292 -0.90 -9.85 -22.30
N THR A 293 -1.74 -8.95 -22.79
CA THR A 293 -1.31 -7.75 -23.51
C THR A 293 -2.00 -6.51 -22.95
N ALA A 294 -1.36 -5.35 -23.13
CA ALA A 294 -1.97 -4.06 -22.80
C ALA A 294 -1.76 -3.05 -23.92
N ARG A 295 -2.75 -2.21 -24.15
CA ARG A 295 -2.66 -1.05 -25.04
C ARG A 295 -2.27 0.18 -24.22
N VAL A 296 -1.29 0.94 -24.70
CA VAL A 296 -0.92 2.24 -24.15
C VAL A 296 -2.00 3.26 -24.54
N VAL A 297 -2.55 3.97 -23.55
CA VAL A 297 -3.60 4.98 -23.75
C VAL A 297 -3.02 6.36 -23.42
N GLY A 298 -2.96 7.22 -24.44
CA GLY A 298 -2.27 8.51 -24.39
C GLY A 298 -0.74 8.36 -24.54
N ALA A 299 -0.06 9.47 -24.77
CA ALA A 299 1.40 9.49 -24.77
C ALA A 299 1.93 9.37 -23.34
N PRO A 300 2.94 8.53 -23.05
CA PRO A 300 3.53 8.45 -21.71
C PRO A 300 4.23 9.76 -21.29
N GLU A 301 3.76 10.37 -20.20
CA GLU A 301 4.28 11.64 -19.67
C GLU A 301 5.10 11.42 -18.39
N GLY A 302 6.33 11.95 -18.33
CA GLY A 302 7.25 11.74 -17.21
C GLY A 302 7.68 10.28 -16.97
N GLY A 303 7.19 9.33 -17.75
CA GLY A 303 7.31 7.89 -17.48
C GLY A 303 6.07 7.27 -16.83
N ALA A 304 5.03 8.04 -16.51
CA ALA A 304 3.70 7.51 -16.23
C ALA A 304 2.96 7.21 -17.53
N ALA A 305 2.08 6.21 -17.52
CA ALA A 305 1.17 5.90 -18.62
C ALA A 305 -0.13 5.29 -18.08
N LEU A 306 -1.20 5.40 -18.85
CA LEU A 306 -2.41 4.60 -18.67
C LEU A 306 -2.31 3.36 -19.58
N LEU A 307 -2.51 2.18 -19.00
CA LEU A 307 -2.50 0.90 -19.70
C LEU A 307 -3.90 0.29 -19.67
N ASP A 308 -4.36 -0.15 -20.84
CA ASP A 308 -5.62 -0.84 -21.06
C ASP A 308 -5.35 -2.33 -21.30
N PHE A 309 -5.57 -3.15 -20.28
CA PHE A 309 -5.47 -4.61 -20.35
C PHE A 309 -6.76 -5.28 -20.87
N GLY A 310 -7.77 -4.49 -21.27
CA GLY A 310 -9.08 -5.00 -21.66
C GLY A 310 -9.93 -5.52 -20.48
N PRO A 311 -11.14 -6.03 -20.76
CA PRO A 311 -12.12 -6.37 -19.73
C PRO A 311 -11.74 -7.60 -18.89
N ASP A 312 -10.90 -8.51 -19.40
CA ASP A 312 -10.53 -9.75 -18.70
C ASP A 312 -9.52 -9.49 -17.58
N GLN A 313 -10.04 -9.27 -16.37
CA GLN A 313 -9.20 -9.10 -15.18
C GLN A 313 -8.60 -10.43 -14.69
N GLY A 314 -9.15 -11.58 -15.11
CA GLY A 314 -8.64 -12.90 -14.77
C GLY A 314 -7.32 -13.18 -15.49
N LEU A 315 -7.24 -12.83 -16.78
CA LEU A 315 -6.02 -12.89 -17.58
C LEU A 315 -4.90 -12.02 -16.97
N LEU A 316 -5.23 -10.79 -16.53
CA LEU A 316 -4.27 -9.92 -15.85
C LEU A 316 -3.84 -10.48 -14.48
N ALA A 317 -4.77 -11.01 -13.69
CA ALA A 317 -4.44 -11.64 -12.40
C ALA A 317 -3.51 -12.85 -12.58
N ALA A 318 -3.80 -13.74 -13.53
CA ALA A 318 -2.95 -14.89 -13.86
C ALA A 318 -1.56 -14.46 -14.38
N ALA A 319 -1.49 -13.39 -15.18
CA ALA A 319 -0.22 -12.84 -15.65
C ALA A 319 0.63 -12.24 -14.52
N LEU A 320 -0.01 -11.56 -13.56
CA LEU A 320 0.64 -11.05 -12.35
C LEU A 320 1.18 -12.20 -11.49
N GLU A 321 0.39 -13.26 -11.24
CA GLU A 321 0.83 -14.42 -10.45
C GLU A 321 1.94 -15.24 -11.14
N LYS A 322 1.94 -15.32 -12.48
CA LYS A 322 2.88 -16.12 -13.28
C LYS A 322 4.19 -15.40 -13.61
N ALA A 323 4.14 -14.09 -13.86
CA ALA A 323 5.24 -13.31 -14.42
C ALA A 323 5.50 -11.96 -13.70
N GLY A 324 4.73 -11.64 -12.66
CA GLY A 324 4.95 -10.47 -11.83
C GLY A 324 6.04 -10.67 -10.78
N GLU A 325 6.82 -9.63 -10.53
CA GLU A 325 7.70 -9.49 -9.38
C GLU A 325 7.01 -8.70 -8.26
N ILE A 326 7.28 -9.06 -7.00
CA ILE A 326 6.90 -8.23 -5.86
C ILE A 326 7.63 -6.88 -5.96
N PRO A 327 6.90 -5.76 -5.97
CA PRO A 327 7.42 -4.43 -6.27
C PRO A 327 8.24 -3.84 -5.10
N LEU A 328 9.39 -4.44 -4.82
CA LEU A 328 10.27 -3.99 -3.75
C LEU A 328 10.70 -2.52 -3.96
N PRO A 329 10.61 -1.68 -2.92
CA PRO A 329 11.03 -0.28 -2.95
C PRO A 329 12.53 -0.11 -3.22
N PRO A 330 12.96 1.04 -3.82
CA PRO A 330 14.28 1.19 -4.41
C PRO A 330 15.47 1.16 -3.42
N TYR A 331 15.24 1.40 -2.13
CA TYR A 331 16.26 1.36 -1.08
C TYR A 331 16.44 -0.04 -0.46
N ILE A 332 15.61 -1.03 -0.83
CA ILE A 332 15.82 -2.46 -0.52
C ILE A 332 16.57 -3.05 -1.72
N ALA A 333 17.89 -3.16 -1.58
CA ALA A 333 18.78 -3.55 -2.66
C ALA A 333 18.57 -5.03 -3.02
N ARG A 334 18.06 -5.28 -4.24
CA ARG A 334 17.97 -6.61 -4.86
C ARG A 334 18.48 -6.57 -6.31
N PRO A 335 19.81 -6.55 -6.54
CA PRO A 335 20.38 -6.43 -7.89
C PRO A 335 20.03 -7.59 -8.83
N ALA A 336 19.66 -8.75 -8.29
CA ALA A 336 19.25 -9.95 -9.02
C ALA A 336 17.72 -10.14 -9.12
N GLY A 337 16.93 -9.13 -8.71
CA GLY A 337 15.48 -9.22 -8.56
C GLY A 337 15.03 -9.72 -7.17
N PRO A 338 13.75 -9.55 -6.79
CA PRO A 338 13.19 -10.03 -5.52
C PRO A 338 13.28 -11.55 -5.37
N THR A 339 13.46 -12.03 -4.15
CA THR A 339 13.46 -13.46 -3.82
C THR A 339 12.08 -13.95 -3.39
N ALA A 340 11.90 -15.27 -3.30
CA ALA A 340 10.70 -15.87 -2.71
C ALA A 340 10.56 -15.54 -1.20
N GLU A 341 11.67 -15.31 -0.49
CA GLU A 341 11.63 -14.83 0.90
C GLU A 341 11.14 -13.38 0.97
N ASP A 342 11.58 -12.50 0.05
CA ASP A 342 11.08 -11.12 -0.04
C ASP A 342 9.57 -11.05 -0.28
N ALA A 343 9.01 -11.98 -1.06
CA ALA A 343 7.57 -12.05 -1.30
C ALA A 343 6.77 -12.40 -0.03
N ALA A 344 7.32 -13.27 0.83
CA ALA A 344 6.77 -13.54 2.16
C ALA A 344 7.07 -12.41 3.16
N ASP A 345 8.19 -11.70 3.01
CA ASP A 345 8.64 -10.67 3.94
C ASP A 345 7.98 -9.32 3.75
N TYR A 346 7.59 -8.99 2.53
CA TYR A 346 6.88 -7.76 2.20
C TYR A 346 5.35 -7.92 2.34
N GLN A 347 4.87 -8.98 2.99
CA GLN A 347 3.44 -9.23 3.22
C GLN A 347 3.09 -9.22 4.72
N PRO A 348 2.27 -8.27 5.22
CA PRO A 348 1.79 -8.31 6.60
C PRO A 348 0.82 -9.46 6.86
N ILE A 349 0.70 -9.83 8.14
CA ILE A 349 -0.16 -10.92 8.62
C ILE A 349 -1.67 -10.66 8.41
N PHE A 350 -2.08 -9.40 8.19
CA PHE A 350 -3.46 -8.99 7.94
C PHE A 350 -3.85 -8.97 6.44
N ALA A 351 -3.02 -9.54 5.55
CA ALA A 351 -3.10 -9.33 4.11
C ALA A 351 -4.23 -10.12 3.42
N GLU A 352 -5.45 -9.58 3.48
CA GLU A 352 -6.66 -10.19 2.93
C GLU A 352 -7.08 -9.58 1.57
N ARG A 353 -6.89 -8.27 1.36
CA ARG A 353 -7.49 -7.52 0.24
C ARG A 353 -6.47 -7.14 -0.86
N PRO A 354 -6.33 -7.90 -1.96
CA PRO A 354 -5.34 -7.64 -3.01
C PRO A 354 -5.62 -6.33 -3.76
N GLY A 355 -4.56 -5.54 -3.97
CA GLY A 355 -4.64 -4.31 -4.77
C GLY A 355 -3.56 -3.27 -4.45
N ALA A 356 -2.79 -3.43 -3.37
CA ALA A 356 -1.68 -2.54 -3.08
C ALA A 356 -0.40 -2.91 -3.85
N VAL A 357 0.38 -1.88 -4.15
CA VAL A 357 1.75 -1.99 -4.69
C VAL A 357 2.77 -1.87 -3.53
N ALA A 358 2.44 -1.13 -2.49
CA ALA A 358 3.28 -1.00 -1.30
C ALA A 358 2.63 -1.67 -0.07
N ALA A 359 3.44 -2.35 0.75
CA ALA A 359 2.97 -2.93 1.99
C ALA A 359 2.74 -1.84 3.07
N PRO A 360 1.73 -1.97 3.94
CA PRO A 360 1.60 -1.13 5.13
C PRO A 360 2.63 -1.57 6.18
N THR A 361 3.85 -1.06 6.08
CA THR A 361 5.03 -1.73 6.65
C THR A 361 5.13 -1.76 8.18
N ALA A 362 4.31 -0.98 8.88
CA ALA A 362 4.17 -1.10 10.33
C ALA A 362 3.55 -2.44 10.75
N SER A 363 2.70 -3.02 9.89
CA SER A 363 2.08 -4.34 10.10
C SER A 363 3.05 -5.51 9.86
N LEU A 364 4.26 -5.26 9.32
CA LEU A 364 5.31 -6.29 9.12
C LEU A 364 6.02 -6.69 10.41
N HIS A 365 5.73 -6.04 11.53
CA HIS A 365 6.28 -6.34 12.86
C HIS A 365 5.47 -7.40 13.63
N PHE A 366 4.26 -7.73 13.16
CA PHE A 366 3.32 -8.59 13.89
C PHE A 366 3.56 -10.09 13.65
N THR A 367 3.17 -10.87 14.66
CA THR A 367 3.21 -12.34 14.69
C THR A 367 1.95 -12.85 15.38
N GLU A 368 1.56 -14.11 15.16
CA GLU A 368 0.41 -14.72 15.85
C GLU A 368 0.56 -14.68 17.39
N ALA A 369 1.79 -14.86 17.89
CA ALA A 369 2.09 -14.76 19.32
C ALA A 369 1.85 -13.35 19.87
N LEU A 370 2.24 -12.31 19.13
CA LEU A 370 1.97 -10.92 19.49
C LEU A 370 0.46 -10.61 19.43
N LEU A 371 -0.24 -11.08 18.39
CA LEU A 371 -1.69 -10.88 18.25
C LEU A 371 -2.46 -11.55 19.40
N GLY A 372 -2.15 -12.81 19.73
CA GLY A 372 -2.73 -13.50 20.87
C GLY A 372 -2.50 -12.76 22.19
N ALA A 373 -1.29 -12.21 22.41
CA ALA A 373 -0.99 -11.40 23.59
C ALA A 373 -1.75 -10.06 23.63
N ILE A 374 -2.03 -9.44 22.49
CA ILE A 374 -2.84 -8.21 22.38
C ILE A 374 -4.32 -8.53 22.65
N SER A 375 -4.88 -9.57 22.03
CA SER A 375 -6.27 -9.98 22.25
C SER A 375 -6.51 -10.42 23.70
N ALA A 376 -5.55 -11.11 24.32
CA ALA A 376 -5.60 -11.49 25.75
C ALA A 376 -5.62 -10.28 26.72
N ARG A 377 -5.30 -9.06 26.26
CA ARG A 377 -5.44 -7.82 27.02
C ARG A 377 -6.82 -7.18 26.89
N GLY A 378 -7.73 -7.74 26.10
CA GLY A 378 -9.03 -7.13 25.81
C GLY A 378 -8.93 -5.92 24.87
N VAL A 379 -7.94 -5.93 23.98
CA VAL A 379 -7.81 -4.94 22.88
C VAL A 379 -8.59 -5.44 21.67
N ALA A 380 -9.47 -4.60 21.13
CA ALA A 380 -10.24 -4.90 19.93
C ALA A 380 -9.38 -4.74 18.65
N ARG A 381 -9.76 -5.38 17.55
CA ARG A 381 -9.16 -5.17 16.22
C ARG A 381 -10.23 -4.73 15.24
N ALA A 382 -9.92 -3.72 14.43
CA ALA A 382 -10.72 -3.32 13.27
C ALA A 382 -9.82 -3.31 12.01
N THR A 383 -10.33 -3.80 10.89
CA THR A 383 -9.65 -3.75 9.59
C THR A 383 -10.16 -2.57 8.76
N VAL A 384 -9.27 -1.99 7.98
CA VAL A 384 -9.59 -1.02 6.91
C VAL A 384 -8.72 -1.36 5.70
N THR A 385 -9.19 -1.07 4.48
CA THR A 385 -8.38 -1.29 3.28
C THR A 385 -7.88 0.04 2.73
N LEU A 386 -6.58 0.23 2.56
CA LEU A 386 -6.01 1.29 1.70
C LEU A 386 -5.02 0.68 0.72
N HIS A 387 -5.34 0.71 -0.58
CA HIS A 387 -4.45 0.25 -1.64
C HIS A 387 -3.35 1.29 -1.90
N VAL A 388 -2.18 1.04 -1.33
CA VAL A 388 -1.02 1.94 -1.36
C VAL A 388 -0.32 1.87 -2.73
N GLY A 389 -0.16 3.02 -3.38
CA GLY A 389 0.42 3.10 -4.73
C GLY A 389 1.96 3.15 -4.76
N ALA A 390 2.55 2.91 -5.93
CA ALA A 390 3.98 3.11 -6.19
C ALA A 390 4.43 4.57 -5.94
N GLY A 391 3.51 5.53 -6.11
CA GLY A 391 3.74 6.95 -5.87
C GLY A 391 4.19 7.30 -4.44
N THR A 392 3.88 6.44 -3.45
CA THR A 392 4.24 6.64 -2.03
C THR A 392 5.76 6.52 -1.75
N PHE A 393 6.56 6.12 -2.75
CA PHE A 393 8.04 6.13 -2.67
C PHE A 393 8.70 7.33 -3.36
N LEU A 394 7.94 8.25 -3.97
CA LEU A 394 8.52 9.38 -4.69
C LEU A 394 9.01 10.48 -3.72
N PRO A 395 10.24 11.00 -3.87
CA PRO A 395 10.77 12.04 -3.00
C PRO A 395 10.08 13.39 -3.27
N LEU A 396 9.92 14.20 -2.22
CA LEU A 396 9.53 15.61 -2.39
C LEU A 396 10.61 16.37 -3.16
N ARG A 397 10.18 17.21 -4.11
CA ARG A 397 11.03 18.08 -4.93
C ARG A 397 10.69 19.57 -4.81
N SER A 398 9.64 19.90 -4.07
CA SER A 398 9.25 21.28 -3.75
C SER A 398 9.90 21.69 -2.42
N ASP A 399 10.32 22.95 -2.33
CA ASP A 399 10.74 23.53 -1.04
C ASP A 399 9.53 23.74 -0.12
N ASP A 400 8.39 24.20 -0.64
CA ASP A 400 7.13 24.20 0.12
C ASP A 400 6.43 22.82 -0.02
N PRO A 401 6.27 22.04 1.06
CA PRO A 401 5.58 20.75 0.99
C PRO A 401 4.10 20.89 0.64
N ARG A 402 3.46 22.04 0.91
CA ARG A 402 2.03 22.28 0.61
C ARG A 402 1.74 22.33 -0.90
N ALA A 403 2.77 22.53 -1.73
CA ALA A 403 2.67 22.45 -3.19
C ALA A 403 2.83 21.02 -3.74
N HIS A 404 3.07 20.01 -2.88
CA HIS A 404 3.14 18.61 -3.29
C HIS A 404 1.75 17.96 -3.29
N ASN A 405 1.21 17.71 -4.49
CA ASN A 405 0.02 16.88 -4.67
C ASN A 405 0.37 15.42 -4.41
N LEU A 406 -0.12 14.87 -3.29
CA LEU A 406 -0.01 13.44 -2.99
C LEU A 406 -0.88 12.63 -3.96
N HIS A 407 -0.42 11.45 -4.38
CA HIS A 407 -1.21 10.61 -5.28
C HIS A 407 -2.44 10.05 -4.56
N ALA A 408 -3.62 10.24 -5.15
CA ALA A 408 -4.87 9.77 -4.59
C ALA A 408 -4.97 8.22 -4.63
N GLU A 409 -5.02 7.61 -3.45
CA GLU A 409 -5.06 6.16 -3.20
C GLU A 409 -6.49 5.70 -2.89
N TRP A 410 -6.88 4.50 -3.31
CA TRP A 410 -8.22 3.97 -3.02
C TRP A 410 -8.27 3.35 -1.62
N GLY A 411 -9.34 3.61 -0.87
CA GLY A 411 -9.59 2.97 0.41
C GLY A 411 -11.06 2.78 0.78
N GLU A 412 -11.26 1.91 1.76
CA GLU A 412 -12.56 1.45 2.27
C GLU A 412 -12.51 1.28 3.80
N VAL A 413 -13.48 1.90 4.48
CA VAL A 413 -13.81 1.69 5.90
C VAL A 413 -15.23 1.16 5.92
N THR A 414 -15.42 -0.08 6.34
CA THR A 414 -16.75 -0.72 6.39
C THR A 414 -17.60 -0.15 7.53
N GLU A 415 -18.92 -0.39 7.46
CA GLU A 415 -19.83 -0.03 8.55
C GLU A 415 -19.50 -0.76 9.85
N GLU A 416 -19.12 -2.04 9.76
CA GLU A 416 -18.60 -2.83 10.88
C GLU A 416 -17.34 -2.20 11.50
N ALA A 417 -16.32 -1.89 10.69
CA ALA A 417 -15.09 -1.27 11.18
C ALA A 417 -15.35 0.09 11.84
N ALA A 418 -16.16 0.95 11.22
CA ALA A 418 -16.57 2.23 11.78
C ALA A 418 -17.32 2.04 13.12
N ALA A 419 -18.23 1.07 13.21
CA ALA A 419 -18.96 0.75 14.43
C ALA A 419 -18.03 0.26 15.55
N THR A 420 -17.10 -0.68 15.27
CA THR A 420 -16.10 -1.16 16.24
C THR A 420 -15.22 -0.02 16.77
N ILE A 421 -14.75 0.85 15.88
CA ILE A 421 -13.85 1.96 16.25
C ILE A 421 -14.59 3.00 17.12
N ASN A 422 -15.81 3.39 16.72
CA ASN A 422 -16.61 4.33 17.49
C ASN A 422 -17.08 3.75 18.83
N ALA A 423 -17.40 2.46 18.90
CA ALA A 423 -17.80 1.79 20.15
C ALA A 423 -16.65 1.75 21.18
N ALA A 424 -15.43 1.45 20.75
CA ALA A 424 -14.24 1.50 21.61
C ALA A 424 -13.99 2.91 22.15
N ARG A 425 -14.06 3.93 21.28
CA ARG A 425 -13.98 5.34 21.68
C ARG A 425 -15.09 5.75 22.67
N ALA A 426 -16.33 5.33 22.43
CA ALA A 426 -17.47 5.62 23.31
C ALA A 426 -17.33 4.94 24.70
N ALA A 427 -16.65 3.80 24.77
CA ALA A 427 -16.28 3.12 26.01
C ALA A 427 -15.05 3.74 26.72
N GLY A 428 -14.45 4.81 26.17
CA GLY A 428 -13.25 5.45 26.72
C GLY A 428 -11.92 4.78 26.34
N GLY A 429 -11.95 3.80 25.43
CA GLY A 429 -10.77 3.17 24.85
C GLY A 429 -10.10 4.06 23.79
N ARG A 430 -8.80 3.86 23.58
CA ARG A 430 -8.00 4.64 22.61
C ARG A 430 -8.06 4.01 21.22
N ILE A 431 -8.04 4.85 20.19
CA ILE A 431 -7.86 4.43 18.80
C ILE A 431 -6.35 4.35 18.51
N VAL A 432 -5.87 3.17 18.14
CA VAL A 432 -4.46 2.88 17.86
C VAL A 432 -4.29 2.53 16.39
N ALA A 433 -3.80 3.47 15.59
CA ALA A 433 -3.56 3.26 14.18
C ALA A 433 -2.25 2.49 13.95
N ILE A 434 -2.29 1.39 13.21
CA ILE A 434 -1.11 0.63 12.77
C ILE A 434 -0.75 1.05 11.35
N GLY A 435 0.28 1.88 11.24
CA GLY A 435 0.77 2.46 10.00
C GLY A 435 0.10 3.78 9.62
N THR A 436 0.88 4.66 9.01
CA THR A 436 0.45 5.97 8.50
C THR A 436 -0.68 5.89 7.47
N THR A 437 -0.80 4.76 6.77
CA THR A 437 -1.89 4.48 5.82
C THR A 437 -3.24 4.31 6.51
N ALA A 438 -3.28 3.59 7.64
CA ALA A 438 -4.50 3.44 8.43
C ALA A 438 -4.90 4.80 9.02
N LEU A 439 -3.94 5.58 9.53
CA LEU A 439 -4.18 6.93 10.04
C LEU A 439 -4.74 7.89 8.98
N ARG A 440 -4.17 7.93 7.76
CA ARG A 440 -4.68 8.76 6.66
C ARG A 440 -6.12 8.39 6.28
N LEU A 441 -6.44 7.10 6.22
CA LEU A 441 -7.79 6.64 5.90
C LEU A 441 -8.79 6.95 7.03
N LEU A 442 -8.40 6.77 8.30
CA LEU A 442 -9.21 7.16 9.45
C LEU A 442 -9.53 8.67 9.46
N GLU A 443 -8.52 9.53 9.28
CA GLU A 443 -8.72 10.99 9.20
C GLU A 443 -9.56 11.41 7.98
N SER A 444 -9.50 10.65 6.87
CA SER A 444 -10.34 10.86 5.68
C SER A 444 -11.81 10.46 5.91
N ALA A 445 -12.05 9.45 6.75
CA ALA A 445 -13.37 8.93 7.10
C ALA A 445 -14.01 9.66 8.30
N ALA A 446 -13.32 10.61 8.92
CA ALA A 446 -13.74 11.26 10.16
C ALA A 446 -14.65 12.48 9.94
N GLY A 447 -15.73 12.57 10.72
CA GLY A 447 -16.48 13.82 10.89
C GLY A 447 -15.67 14.90 11.62
N GLU A 448 -16.26 16.10 11.78
CA GLU A 448 -15.67 17.19 12.58
C GLU A 448 -15.66 16.89 14.09
N ASP A 449 -16.62 16.05 14.51
CA ASP A 449 -16.74 15.41 15.81
C ASP A 449 -15.68 14.32 16.05
N GLY A 450 -14.97 13.88 15.00
CA GLY A 450 -14.06 12.74 15.06
C GLY A 450 -14.76 11.38 15.11
N THR A 451 -16.06 11.31 14.82
CA THR A 451 -16.76 10.04 14.58
C THR A 451 -16.29 9.48 13.24
N VAL A 452 -15.79 8.24 13.23
CA VAL A 452 -15.40 7.54 11.99
C VAL A 452 -16.66 7.08 11.27
N ARG A 453 -16.76 7.34 9.97
CA ARG A 453 -17.94 7.01 9.16
C ARG A 453 -17.59 5.91 8.14
N PRO A 454 -18.57 5.14 7.64
CA PRO A 454 -18.35 4.28 6.49
C PRO A 454 -17.82 5.13 5.32
N PHE A 455 -16.74 4.69 4.69
CA PHE A 455 -16.05 5.40 3.63
C PHE A 455 -15.68 4.44 2.52
N ARG A 456 -15.83 4.84 1.25
CA ARG A 456 -15.28 4.14 0.10
C ARG A 456 -14.99 5.15 -1.01
N GLY A 457 -13.74 5.25 -1.42
CA GLY A 457 -13.34 6.26 -2.42
C GLY A 457 -11.84 6.44 -2.53
N LEU A 458 -11.44 7.56 -3.13
CA LEU A 458 -10.04 7.98 -3.17
C LEU A 458 -9.73 8.92 -2.00
N THR A 459 -8.52 8.82 -1.45
CA THR A 459 -7.94 9.81 -0.53
C THR A 459 -6.54 10.22 -0.97
N ASP A 460 -6.36 11.53 -1.12
CA ASP A 460 -5.10 12.24 -1.31
C ASP A 460 -4.68 13.00 -0.03
N LEU A 461 -5.35 12.75 1.11
CA LEU A 461 -5.17 13.50 2.35
C LEU A 461 -3.71 13.52 2.81
N PHE A 462 -3.08 14.69 2.69
CA PHE A 462 -1.70 14.93 3.09
C PHE A 462 -1.65 15.62 4.46
N LEU A 463 -1.16 14.88 5.45
CA LEU A 463 -1.11 15.30 6.85
C LEU A 463 0.21 16.03 7.13
N LEU A 464 0.13 17.36 7.26
CA LEU A 464 1.26 18.24 7.57
C LEU A 464 1.12 18.86 8.99
N PRO A 465 2.23 19.31 9.62
CA PRO A 465 2.17 19.98 10.91
C PRO A 465 1.22 21.18 10.90
N GLY A 466 0.36 21.26 11.92
CA GLY A 466 -0.82 22.13 11.94
C GLY A 466 -2.15 21.40 11.70
N HIS A 467 -2.13 20.18 11.16
CA HIS A 467 -3.32 19.32 11.06
C HIS A 467 -3.85 18.92 12.44
N ARG A 468 -5.15 19.15 12.69
CA ARG A 468 -5.83 18.74 13.93
C ARG A 468 -6.39 17.33 13.82
N PHE A 469 -5.63 16.37 14.34
CA PHE A 469 -5.96 14.94 14.35
C PHE A 469 -7.22 14.62 15.16
N ARG A 470 -8.18 13.93 14.54
CA ARG A 470 -9.53 13.68 15.10
C ARG A 470 -9.71 12.25 15.63
N THR A 471 -9.01 11.29 15.04
CA THR A 471 -9.24 9.84 15.22
C THR A 471 -8.22 9.18 16.15
N ALA A 472 -7.03 8.86 15.67
CA ALA A 472 -6.05 8.09 16.44
C ALA A 472 -5.50 8.88 17.63
N ASP A 473 -5.41 8.19 18.77
CA ASP A 473 -4.75 8.68 19.99
C ASP A 473 -3.30 8.18 20.05
N LEU A 474 -3.04 6.99 19.48
CA LEU A 474 -1.71 6.42 19.25
C LEU A 474 -1.49 6.04 17.78
N LEU A 475 -0.25 6.14 17.30
CA LEU A 475 0.21 5.65 16.00
C LEU A 475 1.41 4.72 16.18
N MET A 476 1.31 3.47 15.73
CA MET A 476 2.49 2.61 15.54
C MET A 476 3.00 2.73 14.11
N THR A 477 4.28 3.05 13.91
CA THR A 477 4.87 3.23 12.56
C THR A 477 6.38 2.95 12.53
N ASN A 478 6.93 2.63 11.36
CA ASN A 478 8.39 2.57 11.15
C ASN A 478 9.04 3.97 11.29
N PHE A 479 10.36 4.03 11.42
CA PHE A 479 11.10 5.27 11.15
C PHE A 479 11.12 5.58 9.65
N HIS A 480 11.04 6.87 9.30
CA HIS A 480 10.90 7.35 7.93
C HIS A 480 12.19 8.05 7.43
N LEU A 481 12.27 8.39 6.14
CA LEU A 481 13.41 9.13 5.57
C LEU A 481 13.34 10.64 5.92
N PRO A 482 14.49 11.34 5.97
CA PRO A 482 14.51 12.81 6.00
C PRO A 482 13.77 13.38 4.79
N LYS A 483 13.21 14.58 4.94
CA LYS A 483 12.45 15.31 3.89
C LYS A 483 11.23 14.55 3.31
N SER A 484 10.76 13.47 3.94
CA SER A 484 9.64 12.65 3.45
C SER A 484 8.27 13.09 3.97
N THR A 485 7.21 12.84 3.18
CA THR A 485 5.80 13.03 3.60
C THR A 485 5.47 12.32 4.91
N LEU A 486 6.01 11.12 5.10
CA LEU A 486 5.77 10.30 6.28
C LEU A 486 6.47 10.86 7.52
N PHE A 487 7.66 11.46 7.38
CA PHE A 487 8.31 12.15 8.49
C PHE A 487 7.55 13.44 8.88
N MET A 488 7.05 14.20 7.89
CA MET A 488 6.17 15.35 8.14
C MET A 488 4.87 14.95 8.84
N LEU A 489 4.27 13.82 8.48
CA LEU A 489 3.07 13.26 9.10
C LEU A 489 3.28 12.89 10.57
N VAL A 490 4.39 12.23 10.93
CA VAL A 490 4.67 11.93 12.36
C VAL A 490 5.02 13.19 13.15
N CYS A 491 5.69 14.18 12.52
CA CYS A 491 5.89 15.50 13.10
C CYS A 491 4.57 16.23 13.34
N ALA A 492 3.56 16.03 12.48
CA ALA A 492 2.21 16.56 12.68
C ALA A 492 1.50 15.84 13.85
N PHE A 493 1.62 14.51 13.92
CA PHE A 493 0.92 13.69 14.91
C PHE A 493 1.43 13.91 16.35
N SER A 494 2.74 13.95 16.55
CA SER A 494 3.38 14.00 17.89
C SER A 494 4.20 15.27 18.15
N GLY A 495 4.22 16.22 17.22
CA GLY A 495 4.95 17.50 17.32
C GLY A 495 6.38 17.43 16.79
N THR A 496 6.74 18.37 15.93
CA THR A 496 8.01 18.39 15.16
C THR A 496 9.25 18.24 16.03
N GLU A 497 9.41 19.03 17.09
CA GLU A 497 10.62 19.00 17.92
C GLU A 497 10.74 17.73 18.76
N ARG A 498 9.61 17.16 19.22
CA ARG A 498 9.57 15.84 19.87
C ARG A 498 10.02 14.75 18.89
N MET A 499 9.58 14.80 17.64
CA MET A 499 9.97 13.82 16.62
C MET A 499 11.42 13.97 16.16
N LYS A 500 11.95 15.20 16.05
CA LYS A 500 13.38 15.45 15.80
C LYS A 500 14.24 14.87 16.92
N ALA A 501 13.89 15.10 18.18
CA ALA A 501 14.59 14.52 19.33
C ALA A 501 14.53 12.99 19.33
N ALA A 502 13.35 12.40 19.06
CA ALA A 502 13.17 10.95 18.97
C ALA A 502 14.01 10.34 17.83
N TYR A 503 14.10 11.00 16.67
CA TYR A 503 14.90 10.53 15.53
C TYR A 503 16.41 10.69 15.77
N ALA A 504 16.85 11.78 16.41
CA ALA A 504 18.24 11.95 16.84
C ALA A 504 18.68 10.86 17.83
N HIS A 505 17.82 10.53 18.81
CA HIS A 505 18.02 9.40 19.73
C HIS A 505 18.06 8.07 18.96
N ALA A 506 17.13 7.85 18.01
CA ALA A 506 17.08 6.63 17.21
C ALA A 506 18.37 6.40 16.40
N VAL A 507 18.91 7.45 15.74
CA VAL A 507 20.22 7.37 15.04
C VAL A 507 21.36 7.12 16.03
N ALA A 508 21.42 7.84 17.15
CA ALA A 508 22.46 7.67 18.16
C ALA A 508 22.48 6.27 18.80
N GLN A 509 21.31 5.70 19.06
CA GLN A 509 21.14 4.34 19.58
C GLN A 509 21.16 3.25 18.49
N ARG A 510 21.44 3.61 17.22
CA ARG A 510 21.46 2.69 16.06
C ARG A 510 20.20 1.82 15.94
N TYR A 511 19.03 2.45 16.07
CA TYR A 511 17.78 1.89 15.56
C TYR A 511 17.88 1.69 14.05
N ARG A 512 17.16 0.70 13.52
CA ARG A 512 17.07 0.40 12.09
C ARG A 512 15.91 1.18 11.47
N PHE A 513 16.09 1.71 10.28
CA PHE A 513 15.15 2.64 9.64
C PHE A 513 14.35 1.99 8.49
N TYR A 514 13.23 2.63 8.16
CA TYR A 514 12.30 2.27 7.08
C TYR A 514 11.61 0.90 7.24
N SER A 515 11.10 0.36 6.13
CA SER A 515 10.07 -0.69 6.07
C SER A 515 10.41 -1.99 6.79
N TYR A 516 11.66 -2.42 6.74
CA TYR A 516 12.17 -3.59 7.47
C TYR A 516 12.92 -3.23 8.76
N GLY A 517 12.95 -1.94 9.12
CA GLY A 517 13.64 -1.41 10.27
C GLY A 517 12.94 -1.75 11.59
N ASP A 518 13.10 -0.87 12.57
CA ASP A 518 12.45 -0.94 13.87
C ASP A 518 11.18 -0.07 13.89
N ALA A 519 10.38 -0.25 14.93
CA ALA A 519 9.11 0.44 15.13
C ALA A 519 9.25 1.71 15.99
N SER A 520 8.20 2.51 15.98
CA SER A 520 7.94 3.57 16.94
C SER A 520 6.47 3.50 17.35
N LEU A 521 6.17 3.78 18.63
CA LEU A 521 4.81 3.94 19.14
C LEU A 521 4.66 5.37 19.63
N LEU A 522 3.88 6.15 18.89
CA LEU A 522 3.76 7.58 19.02
C LEU A 522 2.44 7.95 19.69
N GLU A 523 2.47 8.91 20.61
CA GLU A 523 1.29 9.50 21.25
C GLU A 523 0.92 10.83 20.57
N ARG A 524 -0.38 11.06 20.35
CA ARG A 524 -0.88 12.30 19.74
C ARG A 524 -0.51 13.52 20.60
N ALA A 525 -0.09 14.61 19.97
CA ALA A 525 0.05 15.91 20.61
C ALA A 525 -1.30 16.42 21.15
N ALA A 526 -1.27 17.21 22.23
CA ALA A 526 -2.45 17.83 22.83
C ALA A 526 -2.99 19.00 21.97
#